data_AF-A0A1Q5GFI9-F1
#
_entry.id   AF-A0A1Q5GFI9-F1
#
_cell.length_a   1.000
_cell.length_b   1.000
_cell.length_c   1.000
_cell.angle_alpha   90.00
_cell.angle_beta   90.00
_cell.angle_gamma   90.00
#
_symmetry.space_group_name_H-M   'P 1'
#
loop_
_entity.id
_entity.type
_entity.pdbx_description
1 polymer ?
#
loop_
_entity_poly.entity_id
_entity_poly.type
_entity_poly.pdbx_seq_one_letter_code
_entity_poly.pdbx_strand_id
1 'polypeptide(L)'
;MTTWGLVMETTVGGGERKHIETYVLAHMAGTREDALLELERRARVHTPTHPWNPKRRRLFRKDDGFLLVIDGTWQSYSTRFTVAELLEDSAAPEPEPAQEPEPAPGPEAEPEVETPPAPTPSLATERVKGWGRRAEHPAEEVVERYADGVPVRPAWLGRADLP
;
A
#
# COMPACT_ATOMS: atom_id res chain seq x y z
N MET A 1 -5.09 6.23 26.90
CA MET A 1 -5.23 7.39 26.01
C MET A 1 -6.53 7.23 25.25
N THR A 2 -7.23 8.31 24.90
CA THR A 2 -8.42 8.21 24.05
C THR A 2 -8.02 7.75 22.66
N THR A 3 -8.74 6.75 22.15
CA THR A 3 -8.56 6.24 20.79
C THR A 3 -9.62 6.88 19.89
N TRP A 4 -9.17 7.45 18.79
CA TRP A 4 -10.00 8.10 17.79
C TRP A 4 -10.06 7.27 16.52
N GLY A 5 -11.27 6.99 16.03
CA GLY A 5 -11.53 6.45 14.71
C GLY A 5 -11.65 7.57 13.67
N LEU A 6 -10.90 7.42 12.58
CA LEU A 6 -11.04 8.24 11.37
C LEU A 6 -12.04 7.53 10.45
N VAL A 7 -13.23 8.07 10.29
CA VAL A 7 -14.32 7.42 9.56
C VAL A 7 -14.56 8.12 8.22
N MET A 8 -14.86 7.32 7.20
CA MET A 8 -15.22 7.75 5.86
C MET A 8 -16.54 7.12 5.44
N GLU A 9 -17.53 7.94 5.15
CA GLU A 9 -18.80 7.52 4.53
C GLU A 9 -18.77 7.96 3.07
N THR A 10 -18.85 7.04 2.12
CA THR A 10 -18.78 7.39 0.69
C THR A 10 -19.96 6.82 -0.07
N THR A 11 -20.48 7.62 -1.01
CA THR A 11 -21.45 7.10 -1.98
C THR A 11 -20.77 6.12 -2.93
N VAL A 12 -21.28 4.90 -2.98
CA VAL A 12 -20.85 3.86 -3.91
C VAL A 12 -22.01 3.47 -4.84
N GLY A 13 -21.68 2.75 -5.92
CA GLY A 13 -22.64 2.37 -6.95
C GLY A 13 -23.06 3.51 -7.88
N GLY A 14 -23.97 3.21 -8.79
CA GLY A 14 -24.47 4.15 -9.80
C GLY A 14 -25.98 4.02 -10.04
N GLY A 15 -26.59 5.12 -10.46
CA GLY A 15 -28.04 5.17 -10.72
C GLY A 15 -28.86 4.83 -9.48
N GLU A 16 -29.86 3.96 -9.66
CA GLU A 16 -30.79 3.53 -8.59
C GLU A 16 -30.15 2.60 -7.53
N ARG A 17 -28.96 2.05 -7.79
CA ARG A 17 -28.24 1.20 -6.82
C ARG A 17 -27.26 1.98 -5.94
N LYS A 18 -27.38 3.31 -5.93
CA LYS A 18 -26.56 4.15 -5.06
C LYS A 18 -26.88 3.89 -3.60
N HIS A 19 -25.83 3.68 -2.83
CA HIS A 19 -25.91 3.55 -1.38
C HIS A 19 -24.67 4.17 -0.75
N ILE A 20 -24.70 4.30 0.58
CA ILE A 20 -23.59 4.82 1.36
C ILE A 20 -22.91 3.63 2.02
N GLU A 21 -21.60 3.54 1.89
CA GLU A 21 -20.77 2.63 2.65
C GLU A 21 -19.88 3.40 3.62
N THR A 22 -19.67 2.82 4.79
CA THR A 22 -18.89 3.41 5.88
C THR A 22 -17.64 2.58 6.13
N TYR A 23 -16.51 3.27 6.23
CA TYR A 23 -15.19 2.69 6.38
C TYR A 23 -14.45 3.36 7.54
N VAL A 24 -13.74 2.58 8.35
CA VAL A 24 -12.76 3.10 9.30
C VAL A 24 -11.40 3.15 8.59
N LEU A 25 -10.87 4.35 8.39
CA LEU A 25 -9.61 4.58 7.69
C LEU A 25 -8.39 4.30 8.58
N ALA A 26 -8.48 4.56 9.88
CA ALA A 26 -7.49 4.16 10.89
C ALA A 26 -7.99 4.49 12.30
N HIS A 27 -7.27 3.94 13.28
CA HIS A 27 -7.32 4.35 14.68
C HIS A 27 -6.09 5.18 15.04
N MET A 28 -6.26 6.17 15.92
CA MET A 28 -5.19 7.00 16.45
C MET A 28 -5.35 7.19 17.95
N ALA A 29 -4.26 7.02 18.70
CA ALA A 29 -4.20 7.46 20.09
C ALA A 29 -3.81 8.95 20.13
N GLY A 30 -4.43 9.73 21.02
CA GLY A 30 -4.03 11.11 21.27
C GLY A 30 -5.19 12.09 21.41
N THR A 31 -4.96 13.33 20.99
CA THR A 31 -5.97 14.38 21.06
C THR A 31 -6.92 14.34 19.87
N ARG A 32 -8.08 14.98 20.07
CA ARG A 32 -9.08 15.13 19.01
C ARG A 32 -8.58 16.03 17.88
N GLU A 33 -7.82 17.08 18.21
CA GLU A 33 -7.24 17.99 17.23
C GLU A 33 -6.24 17.27 16.31
N ASP A 34 -5.40 16.40 16.85
CA ASP A 34 -4.44 15.61 16.06
C ASP A 34 -5.18 14.68 15.09
N ALA A 35 -6.26 14.04 15.56
CA ALA A 35 -7.11 13.20 14.72
C ALA A 35 -7.76 14.02 13.59
N LEU A 36 -8.24 15.24 13.86
CA LEU A 36 -8.80 16.12 12.83
C LEU A 36 -7.76 16.56 11.79
N LEU A 37 -6.53 16.86 12.22
CA LEU A 37 -5.44 17.20 11.31
C LEU A 37 -5.08 16.03 10.39
N GLU A 38 -5.04 14.81 10.93
CA GLU A 38 -4.81 13.61 10.13
C GLU A 38 -5.98 13.33 9.17
N LEU A 39 -7.21 13.50 9.65
CA LEU A 39 -8.40 13.38 8.81
C LEU A 39 -8.37 14.36 7.64
N GLU A 40 -7.95 15.61 7.88
CA GLU A 40 -7.82 16.63 6.84
C GLU A 40 -6.80 16.22 5.78
N ARG A 41 -5.62 15.74 6.20
CA ARG A 41 -4.58 15.25 5.28
C ARG A 41 -5.14 14.16 4.38
N ARG A 42 -5.84 13.18 4.96
CA ARG A 42 -6.47 12.07 4.23
C ARG A 42 -7.58 12.54 3.29
N ALA A 43 -8.45 13.42 3.75
CA ALA A 43 -9.55 13.95 2.94
C ALA A 43 -9.04 14.71 1.69
N ARG A 44 -7.90 15.42 1.81
CA ARG A 44 -7.27 16.15 0.70
C ARG A 44 -6.69 15.21 -0.36
N VAL A 45 -6.09 14.08 0.03
CA VAL A 45 -5.49 13.11 -0.91
C VAL A 45 -6.49 12.06 -1.41
N HIS A 46 -7.64 11.91 -0.75
CA HIS A 46 -8.64 10.91 -1.12
C HIS A 46 -9.18 11.12 -2.54
N THR A 47 -9.15 10.04 -3.32
CA THR A 47 -9.69 9.95 -4.67
C THR A 47 -10.74 8.83 -4.69
N PRO A 48 -12.04 9.15 -4.69
CA PRO A 48 -13.09 8.14 -4.67
C PRO A 48 -13.21 7.44 -6.03
N THR A 49 -13.61 6.17 -6.01
CA THR A 49 -13.80 5.33 -7.20
C THR A 49 -14.86 5.87 -8.15
N HIS A 50 -15.87 6.57 -7.63
CA HIS A 50 -16.90 7.24 -8.40
C HIS A 50 -16.99 8.73 -8.04
N PRO A 51 -17.37 9.60 -8.98
CA PRO A 51 -17.76 9.33 -10.37
C PRO A 51 -16.56 9.11 -11.32
N TRP A 52 -16.74 8.30 -12.37
CA TRP A 52 -15.69 8.04 -13.38
C TRP A 52 -15.29 9.27 -14.22
N ASN A 53 -16.23 10.20 -14.45
CA ASN A 53 -15.97 11.45 -15.16
C ASN A 53 -16.27 12.64 -14.23
N PRO A 54 -15.34 13.01 -13.33
CA PRO A 54 -15.53 14.13 -12.42
C PRO A 54 -15.41 15.46 -13.16
N LYS A 55 -16.46 16.30 -13.10
CA LYS A 55 -16.44 17.65 -13.66
C LYS A 55 -15.84 18.67 -12.68
N ARG A 56 -16.13 18.49 -11.40
CA ARG A 56 -15.69 19.40 -10.35
C ARG A 56 -15.55 18.66 -9.03
N ARG A 57 -14.49 18.97 -8.29
CA ARG A 57 -14.21 18.48 -6.94
C ARG A 57 -14.17 19.65 -5.97
N ARG A 58 -14.85 19.51 -4.83
CA ARG A 58 -14.88 20.51 -3.75
C ARG A 58 -14.77 19.84 -2.40
N LEU A 59 -13.85 20.31 -1.56
CA LEU A 59 -13.71 19.85 -0.18
C LEU A 59 -14.15 20.98 0.75
N PHE A 60 -15.08 20.69 1.65
CA PHE A 60 -15.59 21.61 2.65
C PHE A 60 -15.15 21.12 4.04
N ARG A 61 -14.87 22.07 4.93
CA ARG A 61 -14.80 21.79 6.37
C ARG A 61 -16.21 21.91 6.95
N LYS A 62 -16.64 20.95 7.77
CA LYS A 62 -17.95 20.96 8.42
C LYS A 62 -17.78 20.45 9.85
N ASP A 63 -18.09 21.30 10.82
CA ASP A 63 -18.01 21.00 12.25
C ASP A 63 -16.70 20.27 12.59
N ASP A 64 -16.83 18.96 12.77
CA ASP A 64 -15.87 17.99 13.24
C ASP A 64 -15.33 17.05 12.15
N GLY A 65 -15.34 17.53 10.91
CA GLY A 65 -14.92 16.73 9.78
C GLY A 65 -14.93 17.50 8.46
N PHE A 66 -15.01 16.73 7.38
CA PHE A 66 -14.90 17.24 6.03
C PHE A 66 -15.94 16.61 5.11
N LEU A 67 -16.43 17.39 4.16
CA LEU A 67 -17.34 16.92 3.13
C LEU A 67 -16.70 17.15 1.77
N LEU A 68 -16.38 16.05 1.09
CA LEU A 68 -15.97 16.05 -0.29
C LEU A 68 -17.22 15.89 -1.16
N VAL A 69 -17.43 16.83 -2.09
CA VAL A 69 -18.47 16.76 -3.11
C VAL A 69 -17.80 16.72 -4.47
N ILE A 70 -18.18 15.72 -5.26
CA ILE A 70 -17.75 15.58 -6.65
C ILE A 70 -18.97 15.62 -7.56
N ASP A 71 -18.99 16.58 -8.47
CA ASP A 71 -20.02 16.70 -9.48
C ASP A 71 -19.66 15.76 -10.64
N GLY A 72 -20.46 14.71 -10.82
CA GLY A 72 -20.39 13.85 -11.99
C GLY A 72 -21.18 14.41 -13.16
N THR A 73 -21.13 13.72 -14.30
CA THR A 73 -21.90 14.12 -15.49
C THR A 73 -23.41 14.06 -15.29
N TRP A 74 -23.88 13.04 -14.55
CA TRP A 74 -25.31 12.78 -14.36
C TRP A 74 -25.79 13.05 -12.94
N GLN A 75 -24.92 12.85 -11.96
CA GLN A 75 -25.25 12.93 -10.54
C GLN A 75 -24.01 13.36 -9.76
N SER A 76 -24.22 14.03 -8.63
CA SER A 76 -23.14 14.30 -7.67
C SER A 76 -22.94 13.10 -6.75
N TYR A 77 -21.73 13.01 -6.21
CA TYR A 77 -21.30 12.02 -5.24
C TYR A 77 -20.69 12.76 -4.05
N SER A 78 -20.92 12.23 -2.85
CA SER A 78 -20.39 12.80 -1.62
C SER A 78 -19.59 11.77 -0.84
N THR A 79 -18.49 12.22 -0.27
CA THR A 79 -17.71 11.48 0.72
C THR A 79 -17.60 12.34 1.98
N ARG A 80 -18.12 11.85 3.10
CA ARG A 80 -18.02 12.50 4.40
C ARG A 80 -16.89 11.87 5.19
N PHE A 81 -16.07 12.71 5.79
CA PHE A 81 -14.99 12.35 6.69
C PHE A 81 -15.36 12.84 8.08
N THR A 82 -15.30 11.98 9.08
CA THR A 82 -15.61 12.32 10.48
C THR A 82 -14.58 11.72 11.43
N VAL A 83 -14.37 12.40 12.55
CA VAL A 83 -13.62 11.86 13.70
C VAL A 83 -14.62 11.38 14.74
N ALA A 84 -14.43 10.18 15.27
CA ALA A 84 -15.25 9.61 16.34
C ALA A 84 -14.37 9.01 17.43
N GLU A 85 -14.77 9.14 18.70
CA GLU A 85 -14.13 8.42 19.79
C GLU A 85 -14.52 6.94 19.73
N LEU A 86 -13.53 6.04 19.85
CA LEU A 86 -13.77 4.61 19.93
C LEU A 86 -14.12 4.24 21.37
N LEU A 87 -15.38 3.88 21.61
CA LEU A 87 -15.89 3.51 22.94
C LEU A 87 -15.74 2.02 23.24
N GLU A 88 -15.92 1.17 22.23
CA GLU A 88 -15.87 -0.29 22.36
C GLU A 88 -15.39 -0.90 21.04
N ASP A 89 -14.47 -1.86 21.12
CA ASP A 89 -14.03 -2.70 20.01
C ASP A 89 -14.11 -4.16 20.48
N SER A 90 -15.08 -4.89 19.91
CA SER A 90 -15.41 -6.26 20.32
C SER A 90 -14.33 -7.29 19.97
N ALA A 91 -13.40 -6.93 19.09
CA ALA A 91 -12.30 -7.78 18.64
C ALA A 91 -10.95 -7.04 18.70
N ALA A 92 -10.80 -6.14 19.67
CA ALA A 92 -9.56 -5.39 19.86
C ALA A 92 -8.37 -6.34 19.96
N PRO A 93 -7.29 -6.14 19.17
CA PRO A 93 -6.11 -6.97 19.27
C PRO A 93 -5.53 -6.87 20.68
N GLU A 94 -5.20 -8.01 21.26
CA GLU A 94 -4.54 -8.06 22.57
C GLU A 94 -3.22 -7.28 22.45
N PRO A 95 -2.93 -6.34 23.37
CA PRO A 95 -1.73 -5.54 23.27
C PRO A 95 -0.53 -6.47 23.23
N GLU A 96 0.22 -6.45 22.12
CA GLU A 96 1.44 -7.24 22.01
C GLU A 96 2.32 -6.91 23.22
N PRO A 97 2.78 -7.93 23.98
CA PRO A 97 3.63 -7.68 25.13
C PRO A 97 4.82 -6.87 24.65
N ALA A 98 5.05 -5.73 25.31
CA ALA A 98 6.17 -4.86 25.02
C ALA A 98 7.41 -5.75 24.94
N GLN A 99 8.00 -5.85 23.75
CA GLN A 99 9.28 -6.50 23.60
C GLN A 99 10.22 -5.74 24.53
N GLU A 100 10.54 -6.38 25.66
CA GLU A 100 11.60 -5.94 26.55
C GLU A 100 12.81 -5.72 25.65
N PRO A 101 13.42 -4.51 25.63
CA PRO A 101 14.53 -4.25 24.73
C PRO A 101 15.55 -5.34 24.96
N GLU A 102 15.73 -6.20 23.97
CA GLU A 102 16.78 -7.21 23.98
C GLU A 102 18.06 -6.46 24.32
N PRO A 103 18.79 -6.85 25.38
CA PRO A 103 19.91 -6.06 25.85
C PRO A 103 20.86 -5.88 24.69
N ALA A 104 21.11 -4.62 24.32
CA ALA A 104 22.11 -4.28 23.33
C ALA A 104 23.39 -5.08 23.64
N PRO A 105 24.01 -5.76 22.66
CA PRO A 105 25.22 -6.52 22.92
C PRO A 105 26.24 -5.58 23.57
N GLY A 106 26.66 -5.93 24.79
CA GLY A 106 27.71 -5.22 25.50
C GLY A 106 29.00 -5.22 24.67
N PRO A 107 29.90 -4.25 24.89
CA PRO A 107 31.08 -4.08 24.06
C PRO A 107 32.06 -5.23 24.32
N GLU A 108 32.01 -6.27 23.48
CA GLU A 108 33.10 -7.22 23.40
C GLU A 108 34.24 -6.57 22.62
N ALA A 109 35.37 -6.51 23.33
CA ALA A 109 36.59 -5.83 22.98
C ALA A 109 37.13 -6.20 21.59
N GLU A 110 37.66 -5.18 20.92
CA GLU A 110 38.69 -5.35 19.88
C GLU A 110 39.85 -6.18 20.44
N PRO A 111 40.34 -7.13 19.64
CA PRO A 111 41.70 -7.03 19.13
C PRO A 111 41.72 -7.39 17.64
N GLU A 112 42.74 -7.16 16.84
CA GLU A 112 43.94 -6.34 16.87
C GLU A 112 44.45 -6.44 15.42
N VAL A 113 44.98 -5.33 14.93
CA VAL A 113 45.46 -5.12 13.56
C VAL A 113 46.51 -6.17 13.17
N GLU A 114 46.32 -6.89 12.06
CA GLU A 114 47.45 -7.40 11.26
C GLU A 114 47.45 -6.77 9.86
N THR A 115 48.59 -6.16 9.56
CA THR A 115 48.89 -5.27 8.44
C THR A 115 49.40 -6.12 7.25
N PRO A 116 49.25 -5.68 5.98
CA PRO A 116 49.38 -6.54 4.81
C PRO A 116 50.82 -6.65 4.28
N PRO A 117 51.12 -7.63 3.40
CA PRO A 117 52.24 -7.51 2.47
C PRO A 117 51.78 -7.10 1.06
N ALA A 118 52.55 -6.20 0.45
CA ALA A 118 52.54 -5.80 -0.97
C ALA A 118 53.98 -5.99 -1.52
N PRO A 119 54.31 -5.83 -2.83
CA PRO A 119 53.55 -6.03 -4.08
C PRO A 119 54.35 -6.74 -5.23
N THR A 120 53.66 -6.92 -6.38
CA THR A 120 54.14 -6.94 -7.82
C THR A 120 54.91 -8.15 -8.42
N PRO A 121 55.00 -8.30 -9.77
CA PRO A 121 54.10 -7.95 -10.90
C PRO A 121 53.99 -9.10 -11.96
N SER A 122 53.48 -8.80 -13.18
CA SER A 122 53.73 -9.51 -14.48
C SER A 122 52.64 -10.50 -14.93
N LEU A 123 52.11 -10.52 -16.16
CA LEU A 123 52.25 -9.75 -17.40
C LEU A 123 51.03 -10.13 -18.30
N ALA A 124 50.66 -9.24 -19.24
CA ALA A 124 50.24 -9.47 -20.63
C ALA A 124 49.82 -10.90 -21.07
N THR A 125 48.89 -11.20 -21.99
CA THR A 125 48.03 -10.52 -22.98
C THR A 125 47.45 -11.71 -23.79
N GLU A 126 46.17 -11.71 -24.18
CA GLU A 126 45.64 -12.27 -25.46
C GLU A 126 44.11 -12.16 -25.46
N ARG A 127 43.47 -11.18 -26.11
CA ARG A 127 43.16 -11.04 -27.55
C ARG A 127 42.35 -12.20 -28.19
N VAL A 128 41.07 -11.89 -28.43
CA VAL A 128 40.18 -12.26 -29.55
C VAL A 128 39.71 -13.71 -29.72
N LYS A 129 38.38 -13.94 -29.60
CA LYS A 129 37.46 -14.25 -30.73
C LYS A 129 36.07 -14.65 -30.22
N GLY A 130 35.04 -13.99 -30.75
CA GLY A 130 33.69 -14.58 -30.82
C GLY A 130 32.54 -13.71 -30.31
N TRP A 131 32.32 -12.52 -30.88
CA TRP A 131 30.96 -12.00 -30.96
C TRP A 131 30.17 -12.93 -31.90
N GLY A 132 29.38 -13.82 -31.30
CA GLY A 132 28.67 -14.86 -32.02
C GLY A 132 27.66 -15.59 -31.15
N ARG A 133 26.59 -14.90 -30.75
CA ARG A 133 25.21 -15.39 -30.91
C ARG A 133 24.22 -14.38 -30.34
N ARG A 134 23.35 -13.90 -31.24
CA ARG A 134 22.02 -13.41 -30.92
C ARG A 134 21.34 -14.49 -30.07
N ALA A 135 21.06 -14.20 -28.81
CA ALA A 135 20.20 -15.06 -28.00
C ALA A 135 18.80 -14.97 -28.64
N GLU A 136 18.42 -16.09 -29.25
CA GLU A 136 17.12 -16.33 -29.83
C GLU A 136 16.05 -16.21 -28.72
N HIS A 137 14.94 -15.57 -29.06
CA HIS A 137 13.75 -15.52 -28.22
C HIS A 137 13.35 -16.95 -27.81
N PRO A 138 13.11 -17.24 -26.52
CA PRO A 138 12.44 -18.48 -26.19
C PRO A 138 11.04 -18.47 -26.81
N ALA A 139 10.72 -19.55 -27.51
CA ALA A 139 9.48 -19.77 -28.22
C ALA A 139 8.26 -19.45 -27.34
N GLU A 140 7.33 -18.67 -27.88
CA GLU A 140 6.04 -18.39 -27.27
C GLU A 140 5.28 -19.72 -27.11
N GLU A 141 5.18 -20.22 -25.87
CA GLU A 141 4.23 -21.28 -25.54
C GLU A 141 2.82 -20.76 -25.86
N VAL A 142 2.18 -21.38 -26.85
CA VAL A 142 0.80 -21.08 -27.22
C VAL A 142 -0.10 -21.60 -26.12
N VAL A 143 -0.37 -20.76 -25.12
CA VAL A 143 -1.36 -21.04 -24.08
C VAL A 143 -2.75 -20.95 -24.71
N GLU A 144 -3.45 -22.09 -24.80
CA GLU A 144 -4.86 -22.10 -25.21
C GLU A 144 -5.68 -21.22 -24.26
N ARG A 145 -6.44 -20.28 -24.85
CA ARG A 145 -7.28 -19.32 -24.15
C ARG A 145 -8.71 -19.44 -24.64
N TYR A 146 -9.67 -19.26 -23.74
CA TYR A 146 -11.08 -19.12 -24.10
C TYR A 146 -11.32 -17.84 -24.92
N ALA A 147 -12.50 -17.70 -25.51
CA ALA A 147 -12.86 -16.54 -26.34
C ALA A 147 -12.82 -15.20 -25.59
N ASP A 148 -12.84 -15.22 -24.26
CA ASP A 148 -12.70 -14.08 -23.35
C ASP A 148 -11.24 -13.78 -22.97
N GLY A 149 -10.27 -14.52 -23.52
CA GLY A 149 -8.85 -14.34 -23.28
C GLY A 149 -8.31 -15.01 -22.01
N VAL A 150 -9.16 -15.69 -21.23
CA VAL A 150 -8.75 -16.40 -20.01
C VAL A 150 -8.02 -17.69 -20.41
N PRO A 151 -6.83 -17.99 -19.86
CA PRO A 151 -6.12 -19.22 -20.16
C PRO A 151 -6.92 -20.43 -19.69
N VAL A 152 -7.09 -21.42 -20.58
CA VAL A 152 -7.84 -22.66 -20.32
C VAL A 152 -7.19 -23.46 -19.18
N ARG A 153 -5.86 -23.37 -19.07
CA ARG A 153 -5.11 -23.93 -17.95
C ARG A 153 -4.41 -22.80 -17.21
N PRO A 154 -4.74 -22.57 -15.92
CA PRO A 154 -4.07 -21.55 -15.15
C PRO A 154 -2.64 -22.01 -14.79
N ALA A 155 -1.71 -21.07 -14.75
CA ALA A 155 -0.27 -21.33 -14.63
C ALA A 155 0.18 -21.96 -13.30
N TRP A 156 -0.73 -22.11 -12.33
CA TRP A 156 -0.47 -22.74 -11.04
C TRP A 156 -0.86 -24.23 -11.02
N LEU A 157 -1.65 -24.70 -11.99
CA LEU A 157 -2.14 -26.08 -12.01
C LEU A 157 -1.00 -27.03 -12.41
N GLY A 158 -0.48 -27.80 -11.44
CA GLY A 158 0.64 -28.74 -11.62
C GLY A 158 1.97 -28.27 -11.03
N ARG A 159 2.00 -27.13 -10.35
CA ARG A 159 3.16 -26.65 -9.60
C ARG A 159 3.28 -27.40 -8.26
N ALA A 160 4.47 -27.92 -7.97
CA ALA A 160 4.77 -28.67 -6.75
C ALA A 160 5.38 -27.79 -5.63
N ASP A 161 5.51 -26.49 -5.88
CA ASP A 161 6.15 -25.50 -4.99
C ASP A 161 5.14 -24.57 -4.29
N LEU A 162 3.85 -24.90 -4.36
CA LEU A 162 2.78 -24.25 -3.59
C LEU A 162 2.41 -25.16 -2.40
N PRO A 163 2.24 -24.61 -1.18
CA PRO A 163 1.93 -25.38 0.02
C PRO A 163 0.53 -26.00 0.01
#